data_AF-A0AAD7YFN3-F1
#
_entry.id   AF-A0AAD7YFN3-F1
#
_cell.length_a   1.000
_cell.length_b   1.000
_cell.length_c   1.000
_cell.angle_alpha   90.00
_cell.angle_beta   90.00
_cell.angle_gamma   90.00
#
_symmetry.space_group_name_H-M   'P 1'
#
loop_
_entity.id
_entity.type
_entity.pdbx_description
1 polymer ?
#
loop_
_entity_poly.entity_id
_entity_poly.type
_entity_poly.pdbx_seq_one_letter_code
_entity_poly.pdbx_strand_id
1 'polypeptide(L)'
;MSCERGLFALGKVLNFFPVGGERECQPEGHNIAKAGICINQYDCRQRDGRAAGDCADGLGVCCVFEVSCGGAVQNNLTYFMSPGFPELWGGEQDCNITIEKTHAGIMQLRIDFLHFTIVSI
;
A
#
# COMPACT_ATOMS: atom_id res chain seq x y z
N MET A 1 -50.65 7.22 -3.89
CA MET A 1 -49.60 7.79 -3.02
C MET A 1 -48.41 6.84 -3.07
N SER A 2 -47.35 7.30 -3.74
CA SER A 2 -46.14 6.52 -4.04
C SER A 2 -45.27 6.42 -2.79
N CYS A 3 -44.84 5.22 -2.40
CA CYS A 3 -43.79 5.03 -1.40
C CYS A 3 -42.48 4.85 -2.17
N GLU A 4 -41.68 5.91 -2.24
CA GLU A 4 -40.43 5.95 -2.97
C GLU A 4 -39.34 5.10 -2.28
N ARG A 5 -38.52 4.46 -3.10
CA ARG A 5 -37.43 3.55 -2.73
C ARG A 5 -36.35 4.32 -1.96
N GLY A 6 -36.29 4.13 -0.64
CA GLY A 6 -35.17 4.57 0.18
C GLY A 6 -33.91 3.78 -0.14
N LEU A 7 -32.95 4.45 -0.80
CA LEU A 7 -31.57 4.00 -0.95
C LEU A 7 -30.97 3.67 0.42
N PHE A 8 -30.59 2.42 0.63
CA PHE A 8 -29.64 2.06 1.69
C PHE A 8 -28.29 2.70 1.34
N ALA A 9 -28.06 3.92 1.83
CA ALA A 9 -26.73 4.51 1.84
C ALA A 9 -25.87 3.68 2.79
N LEU A 10 -24.97 2.86 2.24
CA LEU A 10 -23.86 2.26 2.97
C LEU A 10 -23.15 3.38 3.74
N GLY A 11 -23.21 3.32 5.07
CA GLY A 11 -22.71 4.36 5.96
C GLY A 11 -21.24 4.63 5.65
N LYS A 12 -20.95 5.79 5.05
CA LYS A 12 -19.59 6.29 4.91
C LYS A 12 -19.17 6.80 6.29
N VAL A 13 -18.26 6.09 6.94
CA VAL A 13 -17.60 6.57 8.15
C VAL A 13 -16.92 7.90 7.81
N LEU A 14 -17.27 8.97 8.52
CA LEU A 14 -16.63 10.27 8.34
C LEU A 14 -15.19 10.14 8.79
N ASN A 15 -14.27 10.28 7.84
CA ASN A 15 -12.85 10.16 8.09
C ASN A 15 -12.31 11.53 8.52
N PHE A 16 -12.18 11.72 9.84
CA PHE A 16 -11.72 12.97 10.45
C PHE A 16 -10.19 13.10 10.50
N PHE A 17 -9.45 12.21 9.85
CA PHE A 17 -8.04 12.43 9.62
C PHE A 17 -7.87 13.66 8.72
N PRO A 18 -7.18 14.72 9.19
CA PRO A 18 -6.96 15.89 8.36
C PRO A 18 -6.22 15.45 7.09
N VAL A 19 -6.89 15.60 5.95
CA VAL A 19 -6.32 15.37 4.62
C VAL A 19 -5.33 16.51 4.37
N GLY A 20 -4.13 16.39 4.93
CA GLY A 20 -3.21 17.52 5.03
C GLY A 20 -1.82 17.18 5.57
N GLY A 21 -1.40 15.93 5.47
CA GLY A 21 -0.03 15.53 5.78
C GLY A 21 0.14 14.03 5.67
N GLU A 22 0.52 13.57 4.48
CA GLU A 22 1.09 12.24 4.29
C GLU A 22 2.36 12.15 5.17
N ARG A 23 2.21 11.73 6.43
CA ARG A 23 3.34 11.52 7.31
C ARG A 23 3.84 10.12 7.04
N GLU A 24 4.91 10.04 6.26
CA GLU A 24 5.73 8.84 6.23
C GLU A 24 6.08 8.46 7.67
N CYS A 25 5.94 7.19 8.00
CA CYS A 25 6.26 6.60 9.29
C CYS A 25 7.24 5.46 9.09
N GLN A 26 7.97 5.07 10.14
CA GLN A 26 8.88 3.93 10.08
C GLN A 26 8.16 2.70 10.63
N PRO A 27 8.02 1.61 9.86
CA PRO A 27 7.32 0.42 10.31
C PRO A 27 8.13 -0.36 11.36
N GLU A 28 7.44 -0.96 12.31
CA GLU A 28 8.02 -1.78 13.37
C GLU A 28 8.07 -3.27 12.96
N GLY A 29 9.18 -3.94 13.27
CA GLY A 29 9.33 -5.39 13.07
C GLY A 29 9.38 -5.84 11.61
N HIS A 30 9.42 -4.90 10.67
CA HIS A 30 9.43 -5.20 9.24
C HIS A 30 10.77 -4.78 8.62
N ASN A 31 11.57 -5.77 8.27
CA ASN A 31 12.99 -5.59 7.95
C ASN A 31 13.23 -5.02 6.55
N ILE A 32 12.21 -5.03 5.70
CA ILE A 32 12.33 -4.84 4.25
C ILE A 32 11.75 -3.48 3.86
N ALA A 33 10.48 -3.23 4.15
CA ALA A 33 9.90 -1.89 4.11
C ALA A 33 10.57 -0.95 5.12
N LYS A 34 11.12 0.15 4.62
CA LYS A 34 11.80 1.18 5.43
C LYS A 34 10.90 2.34 5.83
N ALA A 35 9.75 2.46 5.16
CA ALA A 35 8.77 3.50 5.39
C ALA A 35 7.35 2.92 5.17
N GLY A 36 6.37 3.60 5.72
CA GLY A 36 4.95 3.37 5.50
C GLY A 36 4.20 4.69 5.55
N ILE A 37 2.89 4.63 5.40
CA ILE A 37 2.02 5.80 5.45
C ILE A 37 1.20 5.76 6.74
N CYS A 38 1.25 6.84 7.52
CA CYS A 38 0.42 6.96 8.71
C CYS A 38 -1.04 7.23 8.35
N ILE A 39 -1.90 6.21 8.50
CA ILE A 39 -3.35 6.28 8.22
C ILE A 39 -4.15 5.53 9.28
N ASN A 40 -5.48 5.68 9.22
CA ASN A 40 -6.39 4.88 10.04
C ASN A 40 -6.24 3.39 9.70
N GLN A 41 -6.32 2.52 10.72
CA GLN A 41 -6.29 1.07 10.55
C GLN A 41 -7.36 0.55 9.57
N TYR A 42 -8.54 1.16 9.55
CA TYR A 42 -9.61 0.79 8.62
C TYR A 42 -9.24 1.09 7.17
N ASP A 43 -8.69 2.27 6.89
CA ASP A 43 -8.25 2.63 5.54
C ASP A 43 -7.07 1.78 5.08
N CYS A 44 -6.14 1.48 5.99
CA CYS A 44 -5.01 0.60 5.71
C CYS A 44 -5.50 -0.76 5.21
N ARG A 45 -6.48 -1.36 5.90
CA ARG A 45 -7.08 -2.64 5.51
C ARG A 45 -7.90 -2.54 4.23
N GLN A 46 -8.64 -1.46 4.01
CA GLN A 46 -9.43 -1.28 2.78
C GLN A 46 -8.57 -1.15 1.53
N ARG A 47 -7.33 -0.66 1.68
CA ARG A 47 -6.37 -0.48 0.58
C ARG A 47 -5.41 -1.66 0.46
N ASP A 48 -5.75 -2.81 1.05
CA ASP A 48 -4.93 -4.02 1.08
C ASP A 48 -3.52 -3.81 1.65
N GLY A 49 -3.39 -2.84 2.57
CA GLY A 49 -2.17 -2.57 3.30
C GLY A 49 -2.08 -3.34 4.61
N ARG A 50 -0.85 -3.45 5.13
CA ARG A 50 -0.54 -4.12 6.39
C ARG A 50 -0.13 -3.10 7.44
N ALA A 51 -0.75 -3.17 8.62
CA ALA A 51 -0.37 -2.37 9.77
C ALA A 51 0.95 -2.88 10.36
N ALA A 52 1.96 -2.03 10.43
CA ALA A 52 3.30 -2.33 10.91
C ALA A 52 3.75 -1.30 11.95
N GLY A 53 3.07 -1.24 13.09
CA GLY A 53 3.34 -0.29 14.17
C GLY A 53 2.31 0.85 14.23
N ASP A 54 2.43 1.67 15.27
CA ASP A 54 1.52 2.77 15.55
C ASP A 54 2.11 4.12 15.11
N CYS A 55 1.25 5.08 14.81
CA CYS A 55 1.65 6.44 14.45
C CYS A 55 0.64 7.46 14.99
N ALA A 56 0.99 8.75 14.89
CA ALA A 56 0.16 9.86 15.41
C ALA A 56 -0.27 9.63 16.87
N ASP A 57 0.69 9.28 17.74
CA ASP A 57 0.47 9.00 19.16
C ASP A 57 -0.58 7.90 19.44
N GLY A 58 -0.65 6.89 18.56
CA GLY A 58 -1.56 5.75 18.69
C GLY A 58 -2.95 5.96 18.08
N LEU A 59 -3.17 7.09 17.39
CA LEU A 59 -4.43 7.35 16.68
C LEU A 59 -4.48 6.67 15.31
N GLY A 60 -3.33 6.37 14.72
CA GLY A 60 -3.20 5.69 13.43
C GLY A 60 -2.21 4.54 13.46
N VAL A 61 -2.12 3.83 12.35
CA VAL A 61 -1.15 2.75 12.14
C VAL A 61 -0.18 3.13 11.03
N CYS A 62 1.05 2.65 11.13
CA CYS A 62 2.00 2.73 10.04
C CYS A 62 1.67 1.69 8.98
N CYS A 63 1.00 2.09 7.91
CA CYS A 63 0.52 1.20 6.88
C CYS A 63 1.58 0.97 5.80
N VAL A 64 1.87 -0.29 5.50
CA VAL A 64 2.80 -0.70 4.45
C VAL A 64 2.02 -1.40 3.35
N PHE A 65 2.24 -0.98 2.11
CA PHE A 65 1.66 -1.61 0.93
C PHE A 65 2.70 -2.52 0.26
N GLU A 66 2.34 -3.75 -0.01
CA GLU A 66 3.22 -4.76 -0.62
C GLU A 66 2.53 -5.38 -1.83
N VAL A 67 3.30 -5.67 -2.87
CA VAL A 67 2.81 -6.32 -4.09
C VAL A 67 3.84 -7.33 -4.60
N SER A 68 3.38 -8.39 -5.25
CA SER A 68 4.24 -9.36 -5.92
C SER A 68 3.80 -9.55 -7.38
N CYS A 69 4.42 -10.50 -8.10
CA CYS A 69 4.16 -10.75 -9.51
C CYS A 69 2.67 -10.94 -9.80
N GLY A 70 2.19 -10.34 -10.90
CA GLY A 70 0.79 -10.33 -11.31
C GLY A 70 -0.08 -9.31 -10.58
N GLY A 71 0.46 -8.61 -9.57
CA GLY A 71 -0.27 -7.61 -8.80
C GLY A 71 -0.33 -6.22 -9.44
N ALA A 72 -1.19 -5.38 -8.87
CA ALA A 72 -1.34 -3.98 -9.24
C ALA A 72 -0.96 -3.06 -8.06
N VAL A 73 -0.13 -2.06 -8.34
CA VAL A 73 0.20 -0.98 -7.41
C VAL A 73 -0.87 0.09 -7.54
N GLN A 74 -1.66 0.27 -6.49
CA GLN A 74 -2.75 1.26 -6.44
C GLN A 74 -2.52 2.35 -5.38
N ASN A 75 -1.43 2.27 -4.63
CA ASN A 75 -1.10 3.18 -3.53
C ASN A 75 0.29 3.77 -3.73
N ASN A 76 0.49 5.00 -3.26
CA ASN A 76 1.83 5.57 -3.14
C ASN A 76 2.64 4.76 -2.11
N LEU A 77 3.97 4.74 -2.25
CA LEU A 77 4.87 4.05 -1.31
C LEU A 77 4.51 2.55 -1.19
N THR A 78 4.55 1.85 -2.33
CA THR A 78 4.31 0.40 -2.40
C THR A 78 5.61 -0.36 -2.62
N TYR A 79 5.81 -1.44 -1.87
CA TYR A 79 6.96 -2.33 -1.97
C TYR A 79 6.67 -3.50 -2.89
N PHE A 80 7.44 -3.61 -3.96
CA PHE A 80 7.43 -4.80 -4.80
C PHE A 80 8.40 -5.86 -4.25
N MET A 81 7.94 -7.11 -4.18
CA MET A 81 8.74 -8.24 -3.73
C MET A 81 8.62 -9.41 -4.70
N SER A 82 9.76 -10.04 -5.01
CA SER A 82 9.76 -11.30 -5.76
C SER A 82 9.06 -12.40 -4.95
N PRO A 83 8.40 -13.38 -5.61
CA PRO A 83 7.78 -14.50 -4.93
C PRO A 83 8.82 -15.26 -4.11
N GLY A 84 8.51 -15.54 -2.85
CA GLY A 84 9.43 -16.22 -1.92
C GLY A 84 10.57 -15.35 -1.39
N PHE A 85 10.57 -14.03 -1.61
CA PHE A 85 11.56 -13.16 -0.97
C PHE A 85 11.55 -13.37 0.57
N PRO A 86 12.71 -13.50 1.25
CA PRO A 86 14.08 -13.19 0.80
C PRO A 86 14.83 -14.33 0.08
N GLU A 87 14.21 -15.47 -0.17
CA GLU A 87 14.83 -16.53 -0.97
C GLU A 87 15.01 -16.12 -2.44
N LEU A 88 15.97 -16.77 -3.12
CA LEU A 88 16.19 -16.56 -4.54
C LEU A 88 15.00 -17.08 -5.33
N TRP A 89 14.40 -16.18 -6.11
CA TRP A 89 13.32 -16.56 -7.01
C TRP A 89 13.87 -17.27 -8.26
N GLY A 90 13.35 -18.46 -8.55
CA GLY A 90 13.85 -19.36 -9.60
C GLY A 90 13.48 -18.97 -11.04
N GLY A 91 12.70 -17.91 -11.24
CA GLY A 91 12.38 -17.40 -12.58
C GLY A 91 11.50 -18.33 -13.43
N GLU A 92 10.67 -19.15 -12.80
CA GLU A 92 9.83 -20.16 -13.50
C GLU A 92 8.80 -19.53 -14.45
N GLN A 93 8.46 -18.25 -14.29
CA GLN A 93 7.51 -17.50 -15.09
C GLN A 93 7.93 -16.03 -15.21
N ASP A 94 7.44 -15.32 -16.23
CA ASP A 94 7.63 -13.86 -16.34
C ASP A 94 6.93 -13.15 -15.17
N CYS A 95 7.68 -12.32 -14.45
CA CYS A 95 7.14 -11.52 -13.36
C CYS A 95 6.89 -10.08 -13.83
N ASN A 96 5.62 -9.68 -13.88
CA ASN A 96 5.21 -8.31 -14.13
C ASN A 96 4.42 -7.73 -12.95
N ILE A 97 4.40 -6.40 -12.86
CA ILE A 97 3.47 -5.66 -12.01
C ILE A 97 2.88 -4.50 -12.82
N THR A 98 1.65 -4.13 -12.52
CA THR A 98 0.98 -2.99 -13.13
C THR A 98 0.96 -1.83 -12.16
N ILE A 99 1.40 -0.63 -12.57
CA ILE A 99 1.33 0.56 -11.72
C ILE A 99 0.15 1.41 -12.16
N GLU A 100 -0.89 1.45 -11.32
CA GLU A 100 -2.05 2.30 -11.50
C GLU A 100 -1.78 3.65 -10.83
N LYS A 101 -1.86 4.73 -11.60
CA LYS A 101 -1.62 6.07 -11.06
C LYS A 101 -2.70 6.40 -10.03
N THR A 102 -2.30 6.69 -8.80
CA THR A 102 -3.20 7.20 -7.73
C THR A 102 -3.87 8.52 -8.12
N HIS A 103 -3.21 9.30 -8.98
CA HIS A 103 -3.74 10.55 -9.52
C HIS A 103 -3.30 10.78 -10.97
N ALA A 104 -4.20 11.28 -11.82
CA ALA A 104 -3.96 11.48 -13.25
C ALA A 104 -2.78 12.44 -13.55
N GLY A 105 -2.52 13.40 -12.66
CA GLY A 105 -1.44 14.37 -12.79
C GLY A 105 -0.02 13.84 -12.50
N ILE A 106 0.13 12.57 -12.09
CA ILE A 106 1.46 11.98 -11.82
C ILE A 106 2.20 11.77 -13.15
N MET A 107 3.39 12.37 -13.27
CA MET A 107 4.22 12.31 -14.47
C MET A 107 5.51 11.51 -14.30
N GLN A 108 5.93 11.26 -13.06
CA GLN A 108 7.17 10.56 -12.76
C GLN A 108 6.91 9.48 -11.71
N LEU A 109 7.51 8.32 -11.93
CA LEU A 109 7.60 7.25 -10.93
C LEU A 109 9.03 7.21 -10.41
N ARG A 110 9.17 7.13 -9.10
CA ARG A 110 10.45 6.89 -8.43
C ARG A 110 10.51 5.41 -8.04
N ILE A 111 11.59 4.75 -8.42
CA ILE A 111 11.84 3.34 -8.09
C ILE A 111 13.17 3.29 -7.35
N ASP A 112 13.14 2.77 -6.13
CA ASP A 112 14.33 2.56 -5.30
C ASP A 112 14.51 1.06 -5.08
N PHE A 113 15.71 0.54 -5.36
CA PHE A 113 16.04 -0.86 -5.09
C PHE A 113 16.58 -0.99 -3.68
N LEU A 114 15.79 -1.59 -2.78
CA LEU A 114 16.23 -1.84 -1.39
C LEU A 114 17.10 -3.07 -1.26
N HIS A 115 16.70 -4.16 -1.93
CA HIS A 115 17.44 -5.40 -2.06
C HIS A 115 17.33 -5.86 -3.50
N PHE A 116 18.47 -6.05 -4.17
CA PHE A 116 18.51 -6.47 -5.56
C PHE A 116 19.72 -7.35 -5.82
N THR A 117 19.43 -8.62 -6.11
CA THR A 117 20.41 -9.61 -6.53
C THR A 117 19.78 -10.43 -7.65
N ILE A 118 20.43 -10.47 -8.80
CA ILE A 118 20.02 -11.29 -9.93
C ILE A 118 21.15 -12.22 -10.33
N VAL A 119 20.82 -13.40 -10.84
CA VAL A 119 21.82 -14.27 -11.45
C VAL A 119 22.23 -13.66 -12.78
N SER A 120 23.51 -13.36 -12.93
CA SER A 120 24.09 -12.97 -14.21
C SER A 120 24.46 -14.26 -14.95
N ILE A 121 23.78 -14.55 -16.06
CA ILE A 121 24.11 -15.65 -16.98
C ILE A 121 24.83 -15.05 -18.19
#